data_AF-Q8QGX7-F1
#
_entry.id   AF-Q8QGX7-F1
#
_cell.length_a   1.000
_cell.length_b   1.000
_cell.length_c   1.000
_cell.angle_alpha   90.00
_cell.angle_beta   90.00
_cell.angle_gamma   90.00
#
_symmetry.space_group_name_H-M   'P 1'
#
loop_
_entity.id
_entity.type
_entity.pdbx_description
1 polymer ?
#
loop_
_entity_poly.entity_id
_entity_poly.type
_entity_poly.pdbx_seq_one_letter_code
_entity_poly.pdbx_strand_id
1 'polypeptide(L)' 'ILFLNKQDLLEEKIMYSHLVTYLPEFDGPQRDAQAAREFILKMFVDLNPDSDKIIYSHFACA' A
#
# COMPACT_ATOMS: atom_id res chain seq x y z
N ILE A 1 -6.06 -14.32 -2.28
CA ILE A 1 -6.69 -13.04 -2.66
C ILE A 1 -6.40 -12.05 -1.55
N LEU A 2 -5.89 -10.86 -1.86
CA LEU A 2 -5.56 -9.78 -0.93
C LEU A 2 -6.49 -8.60 -1.18
N PHE A 3 -7.19 -8.13 -0.14
CA PHE A 3 -8.02 -6.92 -0.21
C PHE A 3 -7.37 -5.79 0.59
N LEU A 4 -7.02 -4.71 -0.10
CA LEU A 4 -6.57 -3.47 0.50
C LEU A 4 -7.77 -2.51 0.55
N ASN A 5 -8.45 -2.52 1.70
CA ASN A 5 -9.65 -1.74 1.95
C ASN A 5 -9.33 -0.32 2.43
N LYS A 6 -10.35 0.56 2.39
CA LYS A 6 -10.29 1.96 2.84
C LYS A 6 -9.31 2.81 2.03
N GLN A 7 -9.30 2.59 0.72
CA GLN A 7 -8.47 3.34 -0.22
C GLN A 7 -8.74 4.85 -0.15
N ASP A 8 -10.00 5.23 0.05
CA ASP A 8 -10.47 6.59 0.28
C ASP A 8 -9.80 7.26 1.49
N LEU A 9 -9.73 6.56 2.63
CA LEU A 9 -9.07 7.10 3.83
C LEU A 9 -7.57 7.21 3.66
N LEU A 10 -6.95 6.33 2.87
CA LEU A 10 -5.53 6.42 2.55
C LEU A 10 -5.26 7.65 1.68
N GLU A 11 -6.08 7.89 0.66
CA GLU A 11 -6.02 9.07 -0.21
C GLU A 11 -6.21 10.38 0.57
N GLU A 12 -7.08 10.40 1.59
CA GLU A 12 -7.23 11.56 2.46
C GLU A 12 -6.01 11.74 3.37
N LYS A 13 -5.58 10.70 4.08
CA LYS A 13 -4.53 10.81 5.10
C LYS A 13 -3.15 11.12 4.54
N ILE A 14 -2.83 10.61 3.34
CA ILE A 14 -1.51 10.81 2.72
C ILE A 14 -1.22 12.29 2.45
N MET A 15 -2.26 13.14 2.36
CA MET A 15 -2.13 14.59 2.16
C MET A 15 -1.48 15.31 3.34
N TYR A 16 -1.67 14.79 4.55
CA TYR A 16 -1.26 15.45 5.81
C TYR A 16 -0.28 14.60 6.62
N SER A 17 -0.33 13.27 6.48
CA SER A 17 0.54 12.32 7.17
C SER A 17 1.42 11.59 6.17
N HIS A 18 2.72 11.84 6.25
CA HIS A 18 3.69 11.21 5.39
C HIS A 18 3.96 9.76 5.80
N LEU A 19 3.99 8.83 4.83
CA LEU A 19 4.12 7.40 5.10
C LEU A 19 5.48 7.04 5.71
N VAL A 20 6.56 7.74 5.32
CA VAL A 20 7.93 7.53 5.85
C VAL A 20 8.02 7.67 7.37
N THR A 21 7.16 8.50 7.96
CA THR A 21 7.12 8.69 9.42
C THR A 21 6.80 7.37 10.15
N TYR A 22 6.07 6.46 9.50
CA TYR A 22 5.64 5.19 10.08
C TYR A 22 6.30 3.98 9.41
N LEU A 23 6.65 4.09 8.14
CA LEU A 23 7.29 3.06 7.31
C LEU A 23 8.55 3.67 6.67
N PRO A 24 9.69 3.68 7.39
CA PRO A 24 10.92 4.36 6.94
C PRO A 24 11.47 3.86 5.60
N GLU A 25 11.09 2.65 5.18
CA GLU A 25 11.49 2.03 3.91
C GLU A 25 10.72 2.58 2.70
N PHE A 26 9.68 3.39 2.93
CA PHE A 26 8.99 4.08 1.84
C PHE A 26 9.89 5.18 1.27
N ASP A 27 10.14 5.15 -0.03
CA ASP A 27 10.95 6.15 -0.75
C ASP A 27 10.13 6.96 -1.77
N GLY A 28 8.81 6.75 -1.80
CA GLY A 28 7.90 7.42 -2.71
C GLY A 28 7.66 8.90 -2.37
N PRO A 29 7.10 9.66 -3.32
CA PRO A 29 6.82 11.09 -3.14
C PRO A 29 5.76 11.35 -2.06
N GLN A 30 5.86 12.52 -1.42
CA GLN A 30 4.85 12.94 -0.44
C GLN A 30 3.50 13.17 -1.12
N ARG A 31 2.40 12.88 -0.39
CA ARG A 31 1.02 13.11 -0.84
C ARG A 31 0.63 12.33 -2.09
N ASP A 32 1.37 11.28 -2.41
CA ASP A 32 1.07 10.40 -3.53
C ASP A 32 0.41 9.12 -3.00
N ALA A 33 -0.91 9.06 -3.16
CA ALA A 33 -1.70 7.91 -2.77
C ALA A 33 -1.38 6.66 -3.60
N GLN A 34 -1.02 6.83 -4.87
CA GLN A 34 -0.70 5.71 -5.75
C GLN A 34 0.62 5.06 -5.31
N ALA A 35 1.66 5.87 -5.12
CA ALA A 35 2.95 5.37 -4.64
C ALA A 35 2.80 4.68 -3.27
N ALA A 36 2.02 5.28 -2.35
CA ALA A 36 1.76 4.67 -1.04
C ALA A 36 1.03 3.32 -1.15
N ARG A 37 0.03 3.20 -2.03
CA ARG A 37 -0.72 1.95 -2.25
C ARG A 37 0.14 0.85 -2.86
N GLU A 38 0.95 1.18 -3.85
CA GLU A 38 1.85 0.24 -4.51
C GLU A 38 2.91 -0.27 -3.54
N PHE A 39 3.46 0.62 -2.70
CA PHE A 39 4.39 0.23 -1.65
C PHE A 39 3.75 -0.73 -0.64
N ILE A 40 2.58 -0.40 -0.11
CA ILE A 40 1.87 -1.26 0.85
C ILE A 40 1.55 -2.63 0.22
N LEU A 41 1.07 -2.64 -1.03
CA LEU A 41 0.83 -3.88 -1.76
C LEU A 41 2.11 -4.72 -1.87
N LYS A 42 3.22 -4.10 -2.27
CA LYS A 42 4.52 -4.76 -2.38
C LYS A 42 4.94 -5.36 -1.04
N MET A 43 4.80 -4.64 0.07
CA MET A 43 5.12 -5.16 1.40
C MET A 43 4.36 -6.46 1.69
N PHE A 44 3.07 -6.54 1.37
CA PHE A 44 2.29 -7.77 1.60
C PHE A 44 2.65 -8.90 0.63
N VAL A 45 2.94 -8.57 -0.62
CA VAL A 45 3.35 -9.57 -1.63
C VAL A 45 4.72 -10.15 -1.30
N ASP A 46 5.66 -9.34 -0.82
CA ASP A 46 7.02 -9.76 -0.45
C ASP A 46 7.04 -10.69 0.78
N LEU A 47 5.97 -10.73 1.59
CA LEU A 47 5.81 -11.69 2.68
C LEU A 47 5.40 -13.10 2.18
N ASN A 48 5.07 -13.26 0.90
CA ASN A 48 4.70 -14.55 0.34
C ASN A 48 5.94 -15.48 0.27
N PRO A 49 5.96 -16.61 1.01
CA PRO A 49 7.11 -17.52 0.99
C PRO A 49 7.21 -18.33 -0.31
N ASP A 50 6.15 -18.37 -1.11
CA ASP A 50 6.04 -19.14 -2.34
C ASP A 50 5.86 -18.20 -3.54
N SER A 51 6.97 -17.89 -4.23
CA SER A 51 6.98 -16.96 -5.37
C SER A 51 6.15 -17.44 -6.57
N ASP A 52 5.85 -18.74 -6.66
CA ASP A 52 5.08 -19.31 -7.77
C ASP A 52 3.57 -19.14 -7.56
N LYS A 53 3.14 -18.88 -6.31
CA LYS A 53 1.75 -18.59 -5.97
C LYS A 53 1.41 -17.12 -6.20
N ILE A 54 0.58 -16.87 -7.20
CA ILE A 54 0.09 -15.54 -7.53
C ILE A 54 -0.89 -15.05 -6.45
N ILE A 55 -0.62 -13.88 -5.88
CA ILE A 55 -1.55 -13.16 -5.01
C ILE A 55 -2.37 -12.21 -5.86
N TYR A 56 -3.64 -12.56 -6.09
CA TYR A 56 -4.61 -11.63 -6.69
C TYR A 56 -4.98 -10.55 -5.68
N SER A 57 -4.62 -9.29 -5.97
CA SER A 57 -4.89 -8.14 -5.11
C SER A 57 -5.99 -7.24 -5.68
N HIS A 58 -6.87 -6.76 -4.80
CA HIS A 58 -7.88 -5.75 -5.12
C HIS A 58 -7.78 -4.59 -4.14
N PHE A 59 -7.89 -3.38 -4.66
CA PHE A 59 -8.10 -2.19 -3.84
C PHE A 59 -9.59 -1.88 -3.83
N ALA A 60 -10.13 -1.60 -2.65
CA ALA A 60 -11.55 -1.31 -2.48
C ALA A 60 -11.77 -0.08 -1.61
N CYS A 61 -12.84 0.63 -1.94
CA CYS A 61 -13.48 1.63 -1.08
C CYS A 61 -14.65 0.93 -0.38
N ALA A 62 -14.64 0.89 0.95
CA ALA A 62 -15.67 0.22 1.76
C ALA A 62 -15.93 1.00 3.05
#